data_AF-A0A183KPJ2-F1
#
_entry.id   AF-A0A183KPJ2-F1
#
_cell.length_a   1.000
_cell.length_b   1.000
_cell.length_c   1.000
_cell.angle_alpha   90.00
_cell.angle_beta   90.00
_cell.angle_gamma   90.00
#
_symmetry.space_group_name_H-M   'P 1'
#
loop_
_entity.id
_entity.type
_entity.pdbx_description
1 polymer ?
#
loop_
_entity_poly.entity_id
_entity_poly.type
_entity_poly.pdbx_seq_one_letter_code
_entity_poly.pdbx_strand_id
1 'polypeptide(L)'
;MSTGVDTTKPTTFSAVFKHISPPTAVDNCLYCHLIHPKLKNLVITRGGFVEIYNVKSSASGETRFNWVYGTSVYENIADIVTVRFTGDLLDSLLLSFPEAKVAVMNFNSVTFELRTLSLHNYEFENLKSGRMNFTKLPILRLDPHQRCAVMLVYDRHLAVLPFRRTEVLVSTETDPKHISVRNSLLWQQRATAPLLATFTTCLSTSTGEKINNVLDMQFLYGFYEPTLLVLYEPIGTWAGRVSARRDTCCIVALSFNLQKRTNPVIWFQESLPFDCRSVISVPQPIGGVVVMAANSILYLKQTLPSCGLPLNCYAQISTNFPMRKSFIPLLLYWY
;
A
#
# COMPACT_ATOMS: atom_id res chain seq x y z
N MET A 1 7.96 -61.00 -25.18
CA MET A 1 8.56 -60.64 -23.87
C MET A 1 8.26 -59.18 -23.62
N SER A 2 7.23 -58.90 -22.81
CA SER A 2 6.85 -57.54 -22.40
C SER A 2 7.66 -57.18 -21.16
N THR A 3 8.64 -56.29 -21.28
CA THR A 3 9.37 -55.73 -20.15
C THR A 3 8.43 -54.79 -19.39
N GLY A 4 7.80 -55.31 -18.34
CA GLY A 4 6.98 -54.52 -17.43
C GLY A 4 7.85 -53.44 -16.78
N VAL A 5 7.49 -52.17 -17.01
CA VAL A 5 8.09 -51.03 -16.33
C VAL A 5 7.60 -51.06 -14.89
N ASP A 6 8.52 -51.25 -13.95
CA ASP A 6 8.27 -51.26 -12.52
C ASP A 6 7.92 -49.84 -12.03
N THR A 7 6.63 -49.60 -11.78
CA THR A 7 6.08 -48.28 -11.39
C THR A 7 6.39 -47.89 -9.94
N THR A 8 7.09 -48.74 -9.19
CA THR A 8 7.43 -48.51 -7.77
C THR A 8 8.79 -47.86 -7.55
N LYS A 9 9.63 -47.77 -8.59
CA LYS A 9 10.91 -47.07 -8.50
C LYS A 9 10.68 -45.56 -8.60
N PRO A 10 11.10 -44.75 -7.60
CA PRO A 10 11.08 -43.30 -7.74
C PRO A 10 11.96 -42.96 -8.94
N THR A 11 11.33 -42.42 -9.97
CA THR A 11 12.06 -41.91 -11.12
C THR A 11 12.80 -40.66 -10.64
N THR A 12 14.13 -40.74 -10.60
CA THR A 12 14.99 -39.60 -10.23
C THR A 12 15.03 -38.60 -11.38
N PHE A 13 13.94 -37.88 -11.59
CA PHE A 13 13.91 -36.75 -12.51
C PHE A 13 14.49 -35.53 -11.80
N SER A 14 15.52 -34.94 -12.40
CA SER A 14 16.08 -33.64 -12.00
C SER A 14 15.74 -32.61 -13.05
N ALA A 15 15.34 -31.42 -12.62
CA ALA A 15 15.08 -30.29 -13.49
C ALA A 15 15.85 -29.06 -12.98
N VAL A 16 16.29 -28.20 -13.90
CA VAL A 16 16.94 -26.93 -13.58
C VAL A 16 16.09 -25.81 -14.14
N PHE A 17 15.79 -24.82 -13.30
CA PHE A 17 15.14 -23.60 -13.71
C PHE A 17 16.17 -22.50 -13.95
N LYS A 18 16.08 -21.81 -15.08
CA LYS A 18 16.93 -20.66 -15.43
C LYS A 18 16.14 -19.63 -16.23
N HIS A 19 16.20 -18.36 -15.81
CA HIS A 19 15.73 -17.26 -16.64
C HIS A 19 16.71 -17.02 -17.80
N ILE A 20 16.25 -17.22 -19.04
CA ILE A 20 17.03 -16.88 -20.25
C ILE A 20 16.87 -15.39 -20.56
N SER A 21 15.66 -14.85 -20.39
CA SER A 21 15.35 -13.42 -20.48
C SER A 21 14.58 -13.01 -19.21
N PRO A 22 14.87 -11.84 -18.63
CA PRO A 22 14.06 -11.31 -17.55
C PRO A 22 12.66 -10.92 -18.07
N PRO A 23 11.66 -10.85 -17.18
CA PRO A 23 10.34 -10.29 -17.50
C PRO A 23 10.44 -8.84 -18.01
N THR A 24 9.59 -8.49 -18.97
CA THR A 24 9.58 -7.16 -19.59
C THR A 24 8.44 -6.26 -19.12
N ALA A 25 7.36 -6.85 -18.60
CA ALA A 25 6.25 -6.10 -18.03
C ALA A 25 6.68 -5.40 -16.74
N VAL A 26 6.33 -4.12 -16.61
CA VAL A 26 6.55 -3.33 -15.39
C VAL A 26 5.31 -3.43 -14.52
N ASP A 27 5.47 -3.99 -13.33
CA ASP A 27 4.37 -4.17 -12.38
C ASP A 27 4.17 -2.92 -11.53
N ASN A 28 5.25 -2.36 -11.00
CA ASN A 28 5.24 -1.15 -10.16
C ASN A 28 6.38 -0.20 -10.53
N CYS A 29 6.19 1.08 -10.24
CA CYS A 29 7.22 2.10 -10.39
C CYS A 29 7.18 3.14 -9.27
N LEU A 30 8.35 3.69 -8.91
CA LEU A 30 8.52 4.73 -7.90
C LEU A 30 9.55 5.76 -8.36
N TYR A 31 9.46 6.98 -7.85
CA TYR A 31 10.42 8.06 -8.11
C TYR A 31 10.95 8.67 -6.81
N CYS A 32 12.13 8.22 -6.37
CA CYS A 32 12.67 8.45 -5.03
C CYS A 32 14.19 8.67 -5.04
N HIS A 33 14.75 9.13 -3.92
CA HIS A 33 16.17 9.48 -3.75
C HIS A 33 16.96 8.29 -3.20
N LEU A 34 17.17 7.25 -4.01
CA LEU A 34 17.86 6.05 -3.52
C LEU A 34 19.38 6.20 -3.46
N ILE A 35 19.96 6.88 -4.46
CA ILE A 35 21.41 6.92 -4.64
C ILE A 35 22.00 8.26 -4.20
N HIS A 36 21.22 9.34 -4.33
CA HIS A 36 21.69 10.69 -4.05
C HIS A 36 20.60 11.55 -3.40
N PRO A 37 20.91 12.38 -2.38
CA PRO A 37 19.89 13.12 -1.63
C PRO A 37 19.14 14.18 -2.45
N LYS A 38 19.74 14.67 -3.54
CA LYS A 38 19.14 15.70 -4.41
C LYS A 38 18.61 15.18 -5.73
N LEU A 39 19.05 13.99 -6.16
CA LEU A 39 18.68 13.45 -7.47
C LEU A 39 17.77 12.26 -7.26
N LYS A 40 16.63 12.28 -7.92
CA LYS A 40 15.69 11.17 -7.89
C LYS A 40 16.03 10.13 -8.95
N ASN A 41 15.82 8.89 -8.59
CA ASN A 41 15.95 7.72 -9.42
C ASN A 41 14.55 7.16 -9.71
N LEU A 42 14.34 6.67 -10.92
CA LEU A 42 13.19 5.85 -11.26
C LEU A 42 13.50 4.41 -10.84
N VAL A 43 12.64 3.83 -10.03
CA VAL A 43 12.70 2.42 -9.62
C VAL A 43 11.54 1.70 -10.27
N ILE A 44 11.80 0.55 -10.86
CA ILE A 44 10.74 -0.30 -11.42
C ILE A 44 10.89 -1.73 -10.91
N THR A 45 9.77 -2.42 -10.81
CA THR A 45 9.74 -3.85 -10.49
C THR A 45 9.11 -4.65 -11.62
N ARG A 46 9.66 -5.85 -11.87
CA ARG A 46 9.16 -6.80 -12.89
C ARG A 46 9.23 -8.21 -12.33
N GLY A 47 8.12 -8.75 -11.84
CA GLY A 47 8.09 -9.98 -11.04
C GLY A 47 9.01 -9.84 -9.83
N GLY A 48 10.03 -10.69 -9.75
CA GLY A 48 11.08 -10.63 -8.73
C GLY A 48 12.26 -9.70 -9.05
N PHE A 49 12.24 -8.92 -10.14
CA PHE A 49 13.35 -8.05 -10.50
C PHE A 49 13.12 -6.61 -10.04
N VAL A 50 14.16 -5.96 -9.51
CA VAL A 50 14.20 -4.54 -9.14
C VAL A 50 15.26 -3.85 -9.99
N GLU A 51 14.89 -2.79 -10.69
CA GLU A 51 15.80 -2.00 -11.53
C GLU A 51 15.74 -0.52 -11.16
N ILE A 52 16.89 0.14 -11.19
CA ILE A 52 17.06 1.56 -10.85
C ILE A 52 17.61 2.30 -12.07
N TYR A 53 16.98 3.40 -12.42
CA TYR A 53 17.30 4.25 -13.56
C TYR A 53 17.50 5.71 -13.14
N ASN A 54 18.42 6.39 -13.81
CA ASN A 54 18.52 7.84 -13.78
C ASN A 54 17.75 8.42 -14.98
N VAL A 55 16.97 9.48 -14.73
CA VAL A 55 16.34 10.25 -15.81
C VAL A 55 17.33 11.34 -16.25
N LYS A 56 17.80 11.27 -17.49
CA LYS A 56 18.70 12.28 -18.07
C LYS A 56 18.00 12.99 -19.21
N SER A 57 18.00 14.32 -19.18
CA SER A 57 17.57 15.15 -20.31
C SER A 57 18.81 15.70 -21.01
N SER A 58 18.88 15.51 -22.33
CA SER A 58 19.92 16.03 -23.21
C SER A 58 19.74 17.53 -23.42
N ALA A 59 20.82 18.23 -23.81
CA ALA A 59 20.75 19.63 -24.23
C ALA A 59 19.83 19.83 -25.46
N SER A 60 19.60 18.76 -26.25
CA SER A 60 18.64 18.72 -27.35
C SER A 60 17.17 18.55 -26.93
N GLY A 61 16.88 18.44 -25.63
CA GLY A 61 15.52 18.21 -25.09
C GLY A 61 15.09 16.74 -25.03
N GLU A 62 15.88 15.82 -25.60
CA GLU A 62 15.60 14.38 -25.54
C GLU A 62 15.77 13.85 -24.11
N THR A 63 14.77 13.15 -23.58
CA THR A 63 14.82 12.56 -22.24
C THR A 63 14.94 11.04 -22.35
N ARG A 64 15.93 10.46 -21.67
CA ARG A 64 16.20 9.02 -21.67
C ARG A 64 16.40 8.46 -20.27
N PHE A 65 16.03 7.20 -20.09
CA PHE A 65 16.34 6.44 -18.89
C PHE A 65 17.72 5.79 -19.04
N ASN A 66 18.63 6.12 -18.13
CA ASN A 66 19.93 5.49 -18.03
C ASN A 66 19.89 4.44 -16.93
N TRP A 67 20.04 3.15 -17.30
CA TRP A 67 20.09 2.07 -16.34
C TRP A 67 21.29 2.25 -15.39
N VAL A 68 21.07 2.00 -14.09
CA VAL A 68 22.09 2.19 -13.04
C VAL A 68 22.39 0.90 -12.32
N TYR A 69 21.35 0.18 -11.90
CA TYR A 69 21.47 -1.03 -11.10
C TYR A 69 20.27 -1.93 -11.34
N GLY A 70 20.46 -3.24 -11.24
CA GLY A 70 19.41 -4.24 -11.35
C GLY A 70 19.75 -5.47 -10.52
N THR A 71 18.77 -6.01 -9.80
CA THR A 71 18.91 -7.24 -9.02
C THR A 71 17.61 -8.02 -9.02
N SER A 72 17.68 -9.30 -8.67
CA SER A 72 16.52 -10.15 -8.47
C SER A 72 16.37 -10.52 -7.00
N VAL A 73 15.15 -10.41 -6.48
CA VAL A 73 14.69 -11.08 -5.28
C VAL A 73 14.09 -12.43 -5.64
N TYR A 74 14.00 -13.34 -4.66
CA TYR A 74 13.64 -14.75 -4.88
C TYR A 74 12.13 -15.02 -4.88
N GLU A 75 11.30 -13.99 -4.75
CA GLU A 75 9.84 -14.06 -4.81
C GLU A 75 9.32 -12.90 -5.66
N ASN A 76 8.13 -13.05 -6.26
CA ASN A 76 7.49 -11.96 -6.98
C ASN A 76 7.14 -10.82 -6.03
N ILE A 77 7.44 -9.58 -6.41
CA ILE A 77 7.11 -8.40 -5.63
C ILE A 77 5.63 -8.09 -5.84
N ALA A 78 4.85 -8.08 -4.76
CA ALA A 78 3.43 -7.79 -4.81
C ALA A 78 3.15 -6.28 -4.86
N ASP A 79 3.84 -5.51 -4.01
CA ASP A 79 3.72 -4.05 -3.92
C ASP A 79 5.05 -3.46 -3.45
N ILE A 80 5.28 -2.18 -3.75
CA ILE A 80 6.50 -1.46 -3.37
C ILE A 80 6.17 -0.03 -2.97
N VAL A 81 6.71 0.40 -1.83
CA VAL A 81 6.62 1.80 -1.36
C VAL A 81 7.99 2.32 -0.97
N THR A 82 8.15 3.64 -1.00
CA THR A 82 9.39 4.31 -0.58
C THR A 82 9.21 4.97 0.79
N VAL A 83 10.22 4.87 1.65
CA VAL A 83 10.24 5.49 2.99
C VAL A 83 11.53 6.29 3.15
N ARG A 84 11.46 7.42 3.86
CA ARG A 84 12.66 8.07 4.39
C ARG A 84 12.65 7.97 5.90
N PHE A 85 13.60 7.22 6.47
CA PHE A 85 13.71 7.11 7.91
C PHE A 85 14.29 8.37 8.53
N THR A 86 14.00 8.58 9.82
CA THR A 86 14.48 9.75 10.55
C THR A 86 16.00 9.76 10.61
N GLY A 87 16.63 10.83 10.12
CA GLY A 87 18.09 10.98 10.07
C GLY A 87 18.72 10.51 8.76
N ASP A 88 18.00 9.78 7.93
CA ASP A 88 18.51 9.34 6.63
C ASP A 88 18.35 10.43 5.56
N LEU A 89 19.38 10.56 4.72
CA LEU A 89 19.37 11.45 3.57
C LEU A 89 18.81 10.80 2.30
N LEU A 90 18.80 9.47 2.28
CA LEU A 90 18.36 8.64 1.16
C LEU A 90 17.07 7.92 1.51
N ASP A 91 16.30 7.61 0.49
CA ASP A 91 15.10 6.81 0.64
C ASP A 91 15.47 5.32 0.73
N SER A 92 14.64 4.57 1.45
CA SER A 92 14.63 3.11 1.49
C SER A 92 13.39 2.59 0.76
N LEU A 93 13.42 1.32 0.38
CA LEU A 93 12.33 0.59 -0.26
C LEU A 93 11.71 -0.39 0.73
N LEU A 94 10.38 -0.43 0.77
CA LEU A 94 9.63 -1.52 1.39
C LEU A 94 8.99 -2.33 0.26
N LEU A 95 9.32 -3.62 0.20
CA LEU A 95 8.77 -4.58 -0.74
C LEU A 95 7.82 -5.51 0.00
N SER A 96 6.59 -5.67 -0.49
CA SER A 96 5.71 -6.75 -0.05
C SER A 96 5.76 -7.93 -1.00
N PHE A 97 5.49 -9.12 -0.46
CA PHE A 97 5.45 -10.38 -1.21
C PHE A 97 4.10 -11.08 -1.00
N PRO A 98 3.63 -11.94 -1.92
CA PRO A 98 2.29 -12.55 -1.90
C PRO A 98 1.90 -13.20 -0.58
N GLU A 99 2.83 -13.91 0.07
CA GLU A 99 2.58 -14.61 1.33
C GLU A 99 2.78 -13.69 2.55
N ALA A 100 2.27 -12.46 2.51
CA ALA A 100 2.30 -11.54 3.65
C ALA A 100 3.69 -11.33 4.30
N LYS A 101 4.74 -11.19 3.48
CA LYS A 101 6.08 -10.79 3.92
C LYS A 101 6.38 -9.35 3.54
N VAL A 102 7.23 -8.67 4.32
CA VAL A 102 7.79 -7.35 3.98
C VAL A 102 9.30 -7.36 4.13
N ALA A 103 10.01 -6.89 3.11
CA ALA A 103 11.44 -6.59 3.18
C ALA A 103 11.67 -5.08 3.14
N VAL A 104 12.49 -4.59 4.07
CA VAL A 104 12.98 -3.20 4.08
C VAL A 104 14.39 -3.21 3.54
N MET A 105 14.66 -2.46 2.49
CA MET A 105 15.95 -2.43 1.81
C MET A 105 16.42 -1.01 1.56
N ASN A 106 17.72 -0.77 1.65
CA ASN A 106 18.34 0.49 1.23
C ASN A 106 19.44 0.24 0.20
N PHE A 107 19.75 1.26 -0.58
CA PHE A 107 20.85 1.18 -1.52
C PHE A 107 22.15 1.59 -0.82
N ASN A 108 23.14 0.69 -0.79
CA ASN A 108 24.47 1.01 -0.29
C ASN A 108 25.32 1.54 -1.45
N SER A 109 25.64 2.83 -1.44
CA SER A 109 26.45 3.46 -2.49
C SER A 109 27.91 3.03 -2.50
N VAL A 110 28.43 2.50 -1.39
CA VAL A 110 29.84 2.04 -1.29
C VAL A 110 30.02 0.67 -1.92
N THR A 111 29.13 -0.28 -1.59
CA THR A 111 29.16 -1.63 -2.18
C THR A 111 28.39 -1.72 -3.50
N PHE A 112 27.63 -0.67 -3.83
CA PHE A 112 26.75 -0.59 -4.99
C PHE A 112 25.73 -1.74 -5.04
N GLU A 113 25.11 -2.03 -3.91
CA GLU A 113 24.17 -3.13 -3.74
C GLU A 113 22.91 -2.70 -2.98
N LEU A 114 21.79 -3.34 -3.30
CA LEU A 114 20.56 -3.22 -2.53
C LEU A 114 20.62 -4.12 -1.30
N ARG A 115 20.79 -3.53 -0.11
CA ARG A 115 20.99 -4.23 1.15
C ARG A 115 19.68 -4.34 1.92
N THR A 116 19.40 -5.53 2.45
CA THR A 116 18.29 -5.75 3.39
C THR A 116 18.60 -5.15 4.76
N LEU A 117 17.73 -4.29 5.24
CA LEU A 117 17.76 -3.71 6.59
C LEU A 117 16.95 -4.53 7.60
N SER A 118 15.79 -5.03 7.19
CA SER A 118 14.96 -5.89 8.04
C SER A 118 13.97 -6.72 7.20
N LEU A 119 13.57 -7.86 7.74
CA LEU A 119 12.56 -8.76 7.16
C LEU A 119 11.46 -8.99 8.18
N HIS A 120 10.21 -8.95 7.73
CA HIS A 120 9.02 -9.15 8.55
C HIS A 120 8.16 -10.23 7.92
N ASN A 121 7.80 -11.25 8.69
CA ASN A 121 6.97 -12.35 8.25
C ASN A 121 5.63 -12.33 9.01
N TYR A 122 4.51 -12.34 8.26
CA TYR A 122 3.15 -12.41 8.80
C TYR A 122 2.39 -13.65 8.30
N GLU A 123 3.10 -14.70 7.88
CA GLU A 123 2.58 -16.02 7.48
C GLU A 123 2.09 -16.85 8.68
N PHE A 124 1.21 -16.27 9.49
CA PHE A 124 0.67 -16.96 10.65
C PHE A 124 -0.69 -17.58 10.34
N GLU A 125 -0.83 -18.86 10.67
CA GLU A 125 -2.03 -19.66 10.37
C GLU A 125 -3.31 -19.11 11.02
N ASN A 126 -3.17 -18.48 12.19
CA ASN A 126 -4.27 -17.80 12.88
C ASN A 126 -4.85 -16.62 12.08
N LEU A 127 -4.03 -15.92 11.29
CA LEU A 127 -4.45 -14.80 10.44
C LEU A 127 -5.20 -15.29 9.17
N LYS A 128 -4.90 -16.50 8.70
CA LYS A 128 -5.61 -17.13 7.58
C LYS A 128 -7.05 -17.50 7.97
N SER A 129 -7.24 -17.88 9.23
CA SER A 129 -8.49 -18.40 9.79
C SER A 129 -9.07 -19.55 8.95
N GLY A 130 -8.22 -20.53 8.62
CA GLY A 130 -8.58 -21.74 7.87
C GLY A 130 -8.77 -21.55 6.36
N ARG A 131 -8.59 -20.34 5.82
CA ARG A 131 -8.61 -20.10 4.37
C ARG A 131 -7.25 -20.45 3.77
N MET A 132 -7.29 -21.11 2.62
CA MET A 132 -6.09 -21.42 1.82
C MET A 132 -5.91 -20.48 0.62
N ASN A 133 -6.99 -19.83 0.19
CA ASN A 133 -6.98 -18.91 -0.94
C ASN A 133 -7.46 -17.54 -0.50
N PHE A 134 -6.79 -16.51 -1.01
CA PHE A 134 -7.10 -15.10 -0.73
C PHE A 134 -7.37 -14.37 -2.04
N THR A 135 -8.25 -13.39 -1.98
CA THR A 135 -8.72 -12.69 -3.19
C THR A 135 -7.81 -11.54 -3.60
N LYS A 136 -7.01 -11.02 -2.66
CA LYS A 136 -6.11 -9.89 -2.87
C LYS A 136 -4.68 -10.28 -2.53
N LEU A 137 -3.75 -9.76 -3.33
CA LEU A 137 -2.34 -9.69 -2.94
C LEU A 137 -2.18 -8.67 -1.79
N PRO A 138 -1.12 -8.77 -0.98
CA PRO A 138 -0.87 -7.81 0.09
C PRO A 138 -0.70 -6.39 -0.44
N ILE A 139 -1.62 -5.52 -0.04
CA ILE A 139 -1.60 -4.09 -0.38
C ILE A 139 -0.71 -3.39 0.64
N LEU A 140 0.33 -2.68 0.20
CA LEU A 140 1.26 -1.99 1.09
C LEU A 140 1.09 -0.48 0.95
N ARG A 141 0.87 0.21 2.06
CA ARG A 141 0.68 1.66 2.10
C ARG A 141 1.56 2.31 3.15
N LEU A 142 1.96 3.53 2.86
CA LEU A 142 2.82 4.34 3.70
C LEU A 142 2.10 5.61 4.14
N ASP A 143 2.24 5.96 5.41
CA ASP A 143 1.75 7.23 5.90
C ASP A 143 2.50 8.41 5.23
N PRO A 144 1.81 9.45 4.73
CA PRO A 144 2.45 10.58 4.05
C PRO A 144 3.50 11.31 4.88
N HIS A 145 3.32 11.34 6.21
CA HIS A 145 4.28 11.94 7.13
C HIS A 145 5.41 10.99 7.51
N GLN A 146 5.51 9.79 6.92
CA GLN A 146 6.56 8.81 7.19
C GLN A 146 6.52 8.32 8.67
N ARG A 147 5.32 8.07 9.22
CA ARG A 147 5.15 7.56 10.60
C ARG A 147 5.19 6.04 10.69
N CYS A 148 4.54 5.39 9.74
CA CYS A 148 4.42 3.94 9.67
C CYS A 148 4.11 3.49 8.24
N ALA A 149 4.28 2.20 8.00
CA ALA A 149 3.65 1.49 6.90
C ALA A 149 2.56 0.55 7.43
N VAL A 150 1.59 0.25 6.60
CA VAL A 150 0.55 -0.75 6.86
C VAL A 150 0.42 -1.64 5.64
N MET A 151 0.36 -2.95 5.88
CA MET A 151 0.11 -3.96 4.87
C MET A 151 -1.19 -4.71 5.16
N LEU A 152 -2.03 -4.88 4.13
CA LEU A 152 -3.20 -5.75 4.19
C LEU A 152 -2.73 -7.20 4.15
N VAL A 153 -3.12 -7.98 5.15
CA VAL A 153 -2.78 -9.40 5.32
C VAL A 153 -4.06 -10.22 5.28
N TYR A 154 -4.13 -11.14 4.32
CA TYR A 154 -5.22 -12.12 4.19
C TYR A 154 -6.63 -11.49 4.21
N ASP A 155 -6.85 -10.39 3.48
CA ASP A 155 -8.14 -9.68 3.32
C ASP A 155 -8.78 -9.08 4.59
N ARG A 156 -8.25 -9.34 5.80
CA ARG A 156 -8.92 -8.99 7.09
C ARG A 156 -8.02 -8.39 8.15
N HIS A 157 -6.71 -8.61 8.05
CA HIS A 157 -5.75 -8.16 9.04
C HIS A 157 -4.89 -7.04 8.47
N LEU A 158 -4.44 -6.16 9.34
CA LEU A 158 -3.42 -5.17 9.02
C LEU A 158 -2.16 -5.50 9.79
N ALA A 159 -1.05 -5.64 9.08
CA ALA A 159 0.27 -5.59 9.69
C ALA A 159 0.73 -4.13 9.73
N VAL A 160 0.96 -3.60 10.93
CA VAL A 160 1.41 -2.23 11.16
C VAL A 160 2.90 -2.23 11.46
N LEU A 161 3.65 -1.43 10.71
CA LEU A 161 5.10 -1.29 10.80
C LEU A 161 5.43 0.16 11.24
N PRO A 162 5.49 0.45 12.55
CA PRO A 162 5.81 1.79 13.04
C PRO A 162 7.30 2.10 12.86
N PHE A 163 7.62 3.30 12.40
CA PHE A 163 9.01 3.72 12.23
C PHE A 163 9.54 4.39 13.49
N ARG A 164 10.85 4.24 13.74
CA ARG A 164 11.51 4.98 14.81
C ARG A 164 11.53 6.46 14.46
N ARG A 165 11.11 7.27 15.43
CA ARG A 165 11.22 8.72 15.39
C ARG A 165 12.08 9.16 16.54
N THR A 166 13.13 9.91 16.23
CA THR A 166 13.77 10.75 17.23
C THR A 166 12.88 11.96 17.37
N GLU A 167 11.90 11.87 18.28
CA GLU A 167 11.21 13.07 18.72
C GLU A 167 12.26 13.96 19.37
N VAL A 168 12.70 15.01 18.66
CA VAL A 168 13.37 16.13 19.31
C VAL A 168 12.27 16.84 20.08
N LEU A 169 12.01 16.37 21.30
CA LEU A 169 11.24 17.11 22.29
C LEU A 169 12.04 18.39 22.61
N VAL A 170 11.90 19.41 21.77
CA VAL A 170 12.16 20.79 22.20
C VAL A 170 10.91 21.22 22.96
N SER A 171 10.67 20.62 24.12
CA SER A 171 9.88 21.29 25.14
C SER A 171 10.74 22.46 25.61
N THR A 172 10.46 23.65 25.11
CA THR A 172 10.88 24.92 25.70
C THR A 172 10.20 25.05 27.06
N GLU A 173 10.64 24.27 28.04
CA GLU A 173 10.37 24.54 29.45
C GLU A 173 11.71 24.41 30.18
N THR A 174 12.18 25.57 30.59
CA THR A 174 13.33 25.80 31.45
C THR A 174 13.08 25.16 32.81
N ASP A 175 13.62 23.96 33.05
CA ASP A 175 13.82 23.45 34.41
C ASP A 175 15.05 22.51 34.51
N PRO A 176 16.16 22.91 35.16
CA PRO A 176 17.42 22.20 35.12
C PRO A 176 17.55 21.07 36.18
N LYS A 177 16.54 20.20 36.33
CA LYS A 177 16.55 19.15 37.38
C LYS A 177 16.12 17.72 36.98
N HIS A 178 16.24 17.30 35.72
CA HIS A 178 16.02 15.89 35.34
C HIS A 178 17.13 15.31 34.44
N ILE A 179 18.12 14.66 35.08
CA ILE A 179 19.20 13.90 34.43
C ILE A 179 18.72 12.54 33.87
N SER A 180 17.45 12.16 34.04
CA SER A 180 16.93 10.84 33.65
C SER A 180 16.52 10.69 32.17
N VAL A 181 16.37 11.79 31.41
CA VAL A 181 15.88 11.73 30.00
C VAL A 181 16.99 11.34 29.00
N ARG A 182 18.26 11.59 29.33
CA ARG A 182 19.39 11.27 28.43
C ARG A 182 19.62 9.76 28.24
N ASN A 183 19.25 8.91 29.21
CA ASN A 183 19.43 7.46 29.10
C ASN A 183 18.39 6.77 28.18
N SER A 184 17.23 7.37 27.95
CA SER A 184 16.20 6.83 27.04
C SER A 184 16.61 6.94 25.56
N LEU A 185 17.39 7.96 25.20
CA LEU A 185 17.82 8.21 23.81
C LEU A 185 18.99 7.29 23.39
N LEU A 186 19.80 6.82 24.34
CA LEU A 186 21.00 6.01 24.06
C LEU A 186 20.68 4.55 23.68
N TRP A 187 19.62 3.95 24.23
CA TRP A 187 19.24 2.58 23.83
C TRP A 187 18.54 2.55 22.47
N GLN A 188 17.82 3.61 22.10
CA GLN A 188 17.19 3.74 20.78
C GLN A 188 18.23 3.92 19.66
N GLN A 189 19.38 4.54 19.94
CA GLN A 189 20.51 4.59 18.99
C GLN A 189 21.25 3.25 18.83
N ARG A 190 21.11 2.31 19.76
CA ARG A 190 21.72 0.96 19.66
C ARG A 190 20.87 -0.05 18.90
N ALA A 191 19.62 0.28 18.56
CA ALA A 191 18.80 -0.59 17.74
C ALA A 191 19.18 -0.43 16.26
N THR A 192 19.76 -1.47 15.67
CA THR A 192 20.27 -1.45 14.29
C THR A 192 19.19 -1.28 13.21
N ALA A 193 17.93 -1.60 13.53
CA ALA A 193 16.82 -1.52 12.56
C ALA A 193 16.11 -0.15 12.63
N PRO A 194 15.54 0.37 11.54
CA PRO A 194 14.82 1.65 11.56
C PRO A 194 13.36 1.56 12.06
N LEU A 195 12.87 0.36 12.41
CA LEU A 195 11.47 0.10 12.79
C LEU A 195 11.30 -0.27 14.26
N LEU A 196 10.20 0.18 14.85
CA LEU A 196 9.71 -0.31 16.14
C LEU A 196 9.11 -1.72 15.99
N ALA A 197 8.78 -2.36 17.11
CA ALA A 197 8.12 -3.66 17.10
C ALA A 197 6.79 -3.60 16.33
N THR A 198 6.70 -4.37 15.25
CA THR A 198 5.50 -4.45 14.40
C THR A 198 4.40 -5.23 15.11
N PHE A 199 3.14 -4.99 14.74
CA PHE A 199 2.00 -5.72 15.31
C PHE A 199 0.91 -5.93 14.25
N THR A 200 0.04 -6.90 14.48
CA THR A 200 -1.13 -7.15 13.64
C THR A 200 -2.41 -6.74 14.36
N THR A 201 -3.37 -6.21 13.60
CA THR A 201 -4.71 -5.86 14.10
C THR A 201 -5.77 -6.36 13.13
N CYS A 202 -6.97 -6.67 13.62
CA CYS A 202 -8.09 -7.07 12.78
C CYS A 202 -8.87 -5.83 12.33
N LEU A 203 -9.33 -5.81 11.08
CA LEU A 203 -10.22 -4.77 10.60
C LEU A 203 -11.62 -4.98 11.18
N SER A 204 -12.11 -3.99 11.91
CA SER A 204 -13.47 -3.94 12.43
C SER A 204 -14.05 -2.53 12.36
N THR A 205 -15.36 -2.43 12.25
CA THR A 205 -16.11 -1.17 12.36
C THR A 205 -16.14 -0.68 13.81
N SER A 206 -16.69 0.52 14.04
CA SER A 206 -16.92 1.07 15.39
C SER A 206 -17.89 0.22 16.22
N THR A 207 -18.81 -0.49 15.57
CA THR A 207 -19.75 -1.44 16.19
C THR A 207 -19.13 -2.80 16.48
N GLY A 208 -17.87 -3.03 16.06
CA GLY A 208 -17.14 -4.29 16.24
C GLY A 208 -17.41 -5.32 15.14
N GLU A 209 -18.18 -4.97 14.10
CA GLU A 209 -18.41 -5.85 12.96
C GLU A 209 -17.14 -6.01 12.14
N LYS A 210 -16.87 -7.22 11.68
CA LYS A 210 -15.67 -7.51 10.89
C LYS A 210 -15.80 -6.90 9.50
N ILE A 211 -14.77 -6.16 9.12
CA ILE A 211 -14.64 -5.63 7.76
C ILE A 211 -14.06 -6.75 6.89
N ASN A 212 -14.78 -7.11 5.83
CA ASN A 212 -14.39 -8.11 4.84
C ASN A 212 -14.36 -7.47 3.45
N ASN A 213 -13.74 -8.17 2.49
CA ASN A 213 -13.66 -7.78 1.08
C ASN A 213 -13.09 -6.36 0.89
N VAL A 214 -11.89 -6.13 1.44
CA VAL A 214 -11.16 -4.88 1.20
C VAL A 214 -10.87 -4.75 -0.29
N LEU A 215 -11.29 -3.62 -0.87
CA LEU A 215 -11.09 -3.32 -2.28
C LEU A 215 -9.77 -2.60 -2.50
N ASP A 216 -9.51 -1.56 -1.70
CA ASP A 216 -8.28 -0.76 -1.69
C ASP A 216 -8.17 0.02 -0.36
N MET A 217 -6.99 0.56 -0.06
CA MET A 217 -6.75 1.39 1.12
C MET A 217 -5.69 2.46 0.84
N GLN A 218 -5.81 3.62 1.49
CA GLN A 218 -4.84 4.72 1.39
C GLN A 218 -4.76 5.52 2.68
N PHE A 219 -3.57 6.01 3.02
CA PHE A 219 -3.42 6.97 4.10
C PHE A 219 -3.90 8.36 3.67
N LEU A 220 -4.57 9.05 4.59
CA LEU A 220 -5.08 10.41 4.40
C LEU A 220 -4.07 11.46 4.85
N TYR A 221 -4.09 12.61 4.18
CA TYR A 221 -3.31 13.79 4.55
C TYR A 221 -4.09 14.65 5.56
N GLY A 222 -3.38 15.44 6.38
CA GLY A 222 -4.04 16.38 7.31
C GLY A 222 -4.24 15.89 8.74
N PHE A 223 -3.94 14.62 9.03
CA PHE A 223 -4.20 14.04 10.35
C PHE A 223 -2.94 13.98 11.22
N TYR A 224 -3.11 14.34 12.50
CA TYR A 224 -2.04 14.31 13.52
C TYR A 224 -1.58 12.89 13.90
N GLU A 225 -2.51 11.92 13.86
CA GLU A 225 -2.19 10.49 13.88
C GLU A 225 -2.22 9.94 12.43
N PRO A 226 -1.50 8.83 12.14
CA PRO A 226 -1.63 8.14 10.86
C PRO A 226 -3.07 7.66 10.66
N THR A 227 -3.75 8.17 9.65
CA THR A 227 -5.15 7.81 9.35
C THR A 227 -5.22 7.03 8.05
N LEU A 228 -5.62 5.77 8.13
CA LEU A 228 -5.82 4.91 6.96
C LEU A 228 -7.30 4.85 6.59
N LEU A 229 -7.62 5.20 5.36
CA LEU A 229 -8.94 4.96 4.79
C LEU A 229 -8.96 3.61 4.07
N VAL A 230 -9.96 2.80 4.36
CA VAL A 230 -10.19 1.48 3.77
C VAL A 230 -11.51 1.52 3.01
N LEU A 231 -11.46 1.22 1.72
CA LEU A 231 -12.63 0.97 0.87
C LEU A 231 -12.90 -0.54 0.88
N TYR A 232 -14.12 -0.93 1.20
CA TYR A 232 -14.49 -2.33 1.30
C TYR A 232 -15.95 -2.56 0.96
N GLU A 233 -16.32 -3.82 0.78
CA GLU A 233 -17.69 -4.21 0.45
C GLU A 233 -18.17 -5.27 1.45
N PRO A 234 -18.95 -4.90 2.49
CA PRO A 234 -19.41 -5.85 3.52
C PRO A 234 -20.06 -7.10 2.92
N ILE A 235 -20.88 -6.90 1.88
CA ILE A 235 -21.58 -7.96 1.15
C ILE A 235 -21.33 -7.81 -0.34
N GLY A 236 -20.47 -8.68 -0.88
CA GLY A 236 -20.13 -8.72 -2.30
C GLY A 236 -21.33 -8.77 -3.24
N THR A 237 -21.31 -7.94 -4.29
CA THR A 237 -22.25 -7.99 -5.43
C THR A 237 -21.50 -7.95 -6.76
N TRP A 238 -22.23 -8.02 -7.87
CA TRP A 238 -21.70 -7.89 -9.22
C TRP A 238 -22.75 -7.30 -10.16
N ALA A 239 -22.34 -6.88 -11.36
CA ALA A 239 -23.17 -6.11 -12.29
C ALA A 239 -24.56 -6.74 -12.59
N GLY A 240 -24.66 -8.06 -12.74
CA GLY A 240 -25.94 -8.73 -13.01
C GLY A 240 -26.87 -8.84 -11.80
N ARG A 241 -26.39 -8.56 -10.58
CA ARG A 241 -27.19 -8.52 -9.34
C ARG A 241 -27.50 -7.11 -8.87
N VAL A 242 -27.13 -6.09 -9.65
CA VAL A 242 -27.39 -4.68 -9.35
C VAL A 242 -28.90 -4.41 -9.19
N SER A 243 -29.80 -5.15 -9.83
CA SER A 243 -31.25 -5.00 -9.58
C SER A 243 -31.65 -5.38 -8.15
N ALA A 244 -30.94 -6.32 -7.52
CA ALA A 244 -31.22 -6.80 -6.17
C ALA A 244 -30.38 -6.09 -5.09
N ARG A 245 -29.13 -5.72 -5.42
CA ARG A 245 -28.18 -5.08 -4.50
C ARG A 245 -27.37 -4.03 -5.23
N ARG A 246 -27.61 -2.77 -4.89
CA ARG A 246 -26.84 -1.59 -5.32
C ARG A 246 -26.13 -1.01 -4.11
N ASP A 247 -25.18 -0.14 -4.41
CA ASP A 247 -24.57 0.73 -3.41
C ASP A 247 -24.03 -0.03 -2.18
N THR A 248 -23.31 -1.12 -2.44
CA THR A 248 -22.82 -2.05 -1.43
C THR A 248 -21.46 -1.67 -0.86
N CYS A 249 -20.75 -0.70 -1.46
CA CYS A 249 -19.44 -0.31 -1.00
C CYS A 249 -19.54 0.65 0.19
N CYS A 250 -18.55 0.57 1.08
CA CYS A 250 -18.40 1.44 2.25
C CYS A 250 -16.95 1.90 2.38
N ILE A 251 -16.74 3.04 3.04
CA ILE A 251 -15.42 3.47 3.50
C ILE A 251 -15.39 3.57 5.02
N VAL A 252 -14.23 3.26 5.59
CA VAL A 252 -13.92 3.54 6.99
C VAL A 252 -12.55 4.19 7.09
N ALA A 253 -12.38 5.18 7.97
CA ALA A 253 -11.09 5.76 8.30
C ALA A 253 -10.69 5.38 9.73
N LEU A 254 -9.50 4.79 9.85
CA LEU A 254 -8.91 4.29 11.09
C LEU A 254 -7.75 5.20 11.51
N SER A 255 -7.81 5.77 12.71
CA SER A 255 -6.71 6.57 13.29
C SER A 255 -5.79 5.68 14.11
N PHE A 256 -4.53 5.54 13.73
CA PHE A 256 -3.59 4.66 14.41
C PHE A 256 -2.89 5.36 15.57
N ASN A 257 -3.13 4.88 16.79
CA ASN A 257 -2.26 5.16 17.91
C ASN A 257 -1.13 4.12 17.96
N LEU A 258 0.04 4.48 17.45
CA LEU A 258 1.17 3.54 17.32
C LEU A 258 1.74 3.10 18.67
N GLN A 259 1.62 3.92 19.72
CA GLN A 259 2.10 3.59 21.07
C GLN A 259 1.16 2.61 21.79
N LYS A 260 -0.15 2.91 21.77
CA LYS A 260 -1.18 2.07 22.39
C LYS A 260 -1.57 0.87 21.53
N ARG A 261 -1.12 0.83 20.27
CA ARG A 261 -1.45 -0.20 19.26
C ARG A 261 -2.96 -0.33 19.04
N THR A 262 -3.65 0.80 19.00
CA THR A 262 -5.10 0.89 18.75
C THR A 262 -5.39 1.64 17.46
N ASN A 263 -6.54 1.36 16.85
CA ASN A 263 -6.94 1.94 15.58
C ASN A 263 -8.44 2.28 15.55
N PRO A 264 -8.93 3.23 16.37
CA PRO A 264 -10.32 3.65 16.39
C PRO A 264 -10.81 4.16 15.03
N VAL A 265 -12.09 3.91 14.75
CA VAL A 265 -12.80 4.46 13.59
C VAL A 265 -13.15 5.92 13.86
N ILE A 266 -12.72 6.82 12.97
CA ILE A 266 -12.98 8.27 13.10
C ILE A 266 -13.92 8.82 12.03
N TRP A 267 -14.07 8.11 10.92
CA TRP A 267 -14.96 8.47 9.82
C TRP A 267 -15.46 7.21 9.13
N PHE A 268 -16.72 7.22 8.74
CA PHE A 268 -17.40 6.11 8.10
C PHE A 268 -18.46 6.63 7.14
N GLN A 269 -18.63 5.99 5.99
CA GLN A 269 -19.67 6.30 5.01
C GLN A 269 -20.11 5.02 4.29
N GLU A 270 -21.42 4.82 4.23
CA GLU A 270 -22.06 3.70 3.55
C GLU A 270 -22.72 4.14 2.25
N SER A 271 -23.30 3.15 1.56
CA SER A 271 -24.10 3.34 0.36
C SER A 271 -23.31 3.98 -0.79
N LEU A 272 -22.04 3.64 -0.92
CA LEU A 272 -21.24 4.00 -2.08
C LEU A 272 -21.54 3.04 -3.24
N PRO A 273 -21.46 3.49 -4.50
CA PRO A 273 -21.65 2.67 -5.70
C PRO A 273 -20.92 1.32 -5.59
N PHE A 274 -21.61 0.23 -5.95
CA PHE A 274 -21.06 -1.13 -5.83
C PHE A 274 -19.80 -1.37 -6.68
N ASP A 275 -19.60 -0.55 -7.71
CA ASP A 275 -18.50 -0.63 -8.68
C ASP A 275 -17.30 0.24 -8.30
N CYS A 276 -17.21 0.70 -7.05
CA CYS A 276 -16.00 1.34 -6.51
C CYS A 276 -14.81 0.36 -6.58
N ARG A 277 -13.62 0.87 -6.92
CA ARG A 277 -12.45 0.03 -7.18
C ARG A 277 -11.20 0.45 -6.43
N SER A 278 -10.89 1.74 -6.41
CA SER A 278 -9.68 2.26 -5.79
C SER A 278 -9.91 3.59 -5.10
N VAL A 279 -9.02 3.93 -4.19
CA VAL A 279 -9.02 5.18 -3.46
C VAL A 279 -7.70 5.91 -3.69
N ILE A 280 -7.80 7.24 -3.82
CA ILE A 280 -6.67 8.14 -4.03
C ILE A 280 -6.78 9.23 -2.98
N SER A 281 -5.81 9.32 -2.08
CA SER A 281 -5.80 10.37 -1.06
C SER A 281 -5.40 11.71 -1.69
N VAL A 282 -6.16 12.76 -1.35
CA VAL A 282 -5.91 14.10 -1.88
C VAL A 282 -4.91 14.82 -0.96
N PRO A 283 -3.78 15.32 -1.48
CA PRO A 283 -2.80 16.05 -0.69
C PRO A 283 -3.37 17.31 -0.02
N GLN A 284 -2.65 17.80 0.99
CA GLN A 284 -2.88 19.15 1.52
C GLN A 284 -2.63 20.21 0.43
N PRO A 285 -3.35 21.35 0.46
CA PRO A 285 -4.26 21.81 1.53
C PRO A 285 -5.70 21.30 1.38
N ILE A 286 -6.06 20.69 0.25
CA ILE A 286 -7.46 20.31 -0.04
C ILE A 286 -7.91 19.18 0.87
N GLY A 287 -7.11 18.10 0.97
CA GLY A 287 -7.44 16.93 1.78
C GLY A 287 -8.67 16.15 1.29
N GLY A 288 -9.00 15.07 2.01
CA GLY A 288 -10.06 14.13 1.63
C GLY A 288 -9.56 13.01 0.73
N VAL A 289 -10.49 12.36 0.03
CA VAL A 289 -10.22 11.20 -0.82
C VAL A 289 -11.04 11.25 -2.09
N VAL A 290 -10.45 10.78 -3.19
CA VAL A 290 -11.15 10.47 -4.43
C VAL A 290 -11.33 8.96 -4.51
N VAL A 291 -12.57 8.50 -4.66
CA VAL A 291 -12.90 7.10 -4.92
C VAL A 291 -13.18 6.95 -6.41
N MET A 292 -12.46 6.03 -7.05
CA MET A 292 -12.65 5.70 -8.45
C MET A 292 -13.59 4.49 -8.54
N ALA A 293 -14.68 4.62 -9.29
CA ALA A 293 -15.59 3.54 -9.64
C ALA A 293 -15.57 3.31 -11.16
N ALA A 294 -16.13 2.18 -11.62
CA ALA A 294 -16.19 1.90 -13.05
C ALA A 294 -16.99 2.96 -13.83
N ASN A 295 -18.07 3.46 -13.25
CA ASN A 295 -18.97 4.42 -13.90
C ASN A 295 -18.96 5.83 -13.29
N SER A 296 -18.23 6.07 -12.21
CA SER A 296 -18.25 7.37 -11.51
C SER A 296 -16.95 7.69 -10.77
N ILE A 297 -16.76 8.96 -10.45
CA ILE A 297 -15.69 9.45 -9.56
C ILE A 297 -16.35 10.15 -8.38
N LEU A 298 -15.96 9.78 -7.16
CA LEU A 298 -16.52 10.35 -5.94
C LEU A 298 -15.42 11.12 -5.21
N TYR A 299 -15.71 12.34 -4.79
CA TYR A 299 -14.89 13.07 -3.84
C TYR A 299 -15.58 13.07 -2.48
N LEU A 300 -14.87 12.56 -1.47
CA LEU A 300 -15.38 12.41 -0.12
C LEU A 300 -14.44 13.14 0.86
N LYS A 301 -15.01 13.89 1.80
CA LYS A 301 -14.27 14.56 2.88
C LYS A 301 -15.16 14.60 4.11
N GLN A 302 -14.59 14.33 5.29
CA GLN A 302 -15.35 14.20 6.54
C GLN A 302 -16.26 15.40 6.86
N THR A 303 -15.85 16.62 6.49
CA THR A 303 -16.57 17.86 6.81
C THR A 303 -17.42 18.42 5.68
N LEU A 304 -17.41 17.81 4.50
CA LEU A 304 -18.16 18.29 3.33
C LEU A 304 -19.15 17.21 2.87
N PRO A 305 -20.27 17.62 2.24
CA PRO A 305 -21.13 16.66 1.58
C PRO A 305 -20.35 15.93 0.48
N SER A 306 -20.70 14.67 0.28
CA SER A 306 -20.10 13.87 -0.77
C SER A 306 -20.47 14.42 -2.16
N CYS A 307 -19.50 14.39 -3.08
CA CYS A 307 -19.70 14.85 -4.44
C CYS A 307 -19.40 13.71 -5.41
N GLY A 308 -20.40 13.28 -6.18
CA GLY A 308 -20.22 12.30 -7.24
C GLY A 308 -20.26 12.91 -8.64
N LEU A 309 -19.37 12.45 -9.52
CA LEU A 309 -19.32 12.79 -10.95
C LEU A 309 -19.58 11.51 -11.77
N PRO A 310 -20.69 11.44 -12.53
CA PRO A 310 -20.94 10.30 -13.42
C PRO A 310 -20.02 10.38 -14.64
N LEU A 311 -19.40 9.26 -15.02
CA LEU A 311 -18.52 9.15 -16.18
C LEU A 311 -19.25 8.67 -17.44
N ASN A 312 -20.37 7.98 -17.27
CA ASN A 312 -21.19 7.44 -18.36
C ASN A 312 -22.67 7.30 -17.94
N CYS A 313 -23.53 6.85 -18.86
CA CYS A 313 -24.97 6.70 -18.62
C CYS A 313 -25.31 5.61 -17.59
N TYR A 314 -24.48 4.57 -17.43
CA TYR A 314 -24.74 3.48 -16.50
C TYR A 314 -24.72 3.94 -15.04
N ALA A 315 -23.98 5.00 -14.71
CA ALA A 315 -23.97 5.59 -13.37
C ALA A 315 -25.37 5.99 -12.89
N GLN A 316 -26.27 6.40 -13.79
CA GLN A 316 -27.63 6.78 -13.42
C GLN A 316 -28.54 5.57 -13.14
N ILE A 317 -28.18 4.41 -13.67
CA ILE A 317 -28.97 3.17 -13.60
C ILE A 317 -28.50 2.30 -12.43
N SER A 318 -27.19 2.33 -12.17
CA SER A 318 -26.52 1.35 -11.34
C SER A 318 -26.36 1.76 -9.88
N THR A 319 -26.50 3.05 -9.57
CA THR A 319 -26.36 3.60 -8.22
C THR A 319 -27.44 4.64 -7.93
N ASN A 320 -27.89 4.68 -6.66
CA ASN A 320 -28.75 5.74 -6.15
C ASN A 320 -27.94 6.85 -5.44
N PHE A 321 -26.61 6.74 -5.43
CA PHE A 321 -25.75 7.73 -4.82
C PHE A 321 -25.94 9.10 -5.47
N PRO A 322 -26.02 10.19 -4.69
CA PRO A 322 -26.28 11.52 -5.24
C PRO A 322 -25.11 11.98 -6.13
N MET A 323 -25.37 12.01 -7.43
CA MET A 323 -24.43 12.48 -8.44
C MET A 323 -24.78 13.89 -8.89
N ARG A 324 -23.74 14.70 -9.20
CA ARG A 324 -23.94 15.99 -9.83
C ARG A 324 -24.58 15.75 -11.20
N LYS A 325 -25.73 16.38 -11.47
CA LYS A 325 -26.37 16.32 -12.78
C LYS A 325 -25.45 17.00 -13.80
N SER A 326 -24.76 16.21 -14.62
CA SER A 326 -24.14 16.73 -15.83
C SER A 326 -25.25 17.05 -16.83
N PHE A 327 -25.69 18.30 -16.86
CA PHE A 327 -26.38 18.82 -18.04
C PHE A 327 -25.34 18.93 -19.15
N ILE A 328 -25.16 17.85 -19.90
CA ILE A 328 -24.60 17.94 -21.25
C ILE A 328 -25.52 17.10 -22.15
N PRO A 329 -26.43 17.73 -22.92
CA PRO A 329 -27.17 17.05 -23.96
C PRO A 329 -26.22 16.77 -25.13
N LEU A 330 -25.36 15.77 -24.98
CA LEU A 330 -24.66 15.18 -26.11
C LEU A 330 -25.46 13.95 -26.54
N LEU A 331 -26.09 14.08 -27.72
CA LEU A 331 -26.87 13.09 -28.48
C LEU A 331 -28.40 13.27 -28.43
N LEU A 332 -28.85 14.36 -29.06
CA LEU A 332 -30.15 14.42 -29.76
C LEU A 332 -29.97 14.70 -31.27
N TYR A 333 -28.78 14.42 -31.83
CA TYR A 333 -28.50 14.62 -33.25
C TYR A 333 -27.76 13.45 -33.86
N TRP A 334 -28.37 12.26 -33.85
CA TRP A 334 -28.11 11.21 -34.85
C TRP A 334 -29.31 10.26 -34.84
N TYR A 335 -30.37 10.64 -35.55
CA TYR A 335 -31.24 9.77 -36.35
C TYR A 335 -31.95 10.61 -37.41
#